data_AF-A0A672LTK5-F1
#
_entry.id   AF-A0A672LTK5-F1
#
_cell.length_a   1.000
_cell.length_b   1.000
_cell.length_c   1.000
_cell.angle_alpha   90.00
_cell.angle_beta   90.00
_cell.angle_gamma   90.00
#
_symmetry.space_group_name_H-M   'P 1'
#
loop_
_entity.id
_entity.type
_entity.pdbx_description
1 polymer ?
#
loop_
_entity_poly.entity_id
_entity_poly.type
_entity_poly.pdbx_seq_one_letter_code
_entity_poly.pdbx_strand_id
1 'polypeptide(L)'
;MEAEALYSFRATECDELSFQKGDILKVTNMDDDPNWYTAELFGRRGYVPKNYINVRPHTWFVGGISRQAAENRLRPLECGAFLIRESESTLGEFSVSVSYGDHVQHFRVLKDGLGQFFIWDEVFSSLNQLVDFYKINSIAKERTVFLKEPEGSLTRPRHAHALFDFTSNHATHLRFLRGDVIDLLDCSDAQCWRGRCRGRVGIFPPEYVKPIYH
;
A
#
# COMPACT_ATOMS: atom_id res chain seq x y z
N MET A 1 8.58 -0.20 -3.61
CA MET A 1 7.19 -0.46 -3.14
C MET A 1 6.68 -1.73 -3.78
N GLU A 2 5.72 -2.42 -3.18
CA GLU A 2 5.04 -3.53 -3.86
C GLU A 2 3.78 -3.03 -4.56
N ALA A 3 3.48 -3.63 -5.71
CA ALA A 3 2.28 -3.34 -6.47
C ALA A 3 1.63 -4.65 -6.90
N GLU A 4 0.33 -4.74 -6.75
CA GLU A 4 -0.45 -5.89 -7.21
C GLU A 4 -0.91 -5.65 -8.64
N ALA A 5 -0.68 -6.59 -9.54
CA ALA A 5 -1.21 -6.55 -10.89
C ALA A 5 -2.74 -6.67 -10.89
N LEU A 6 -3.44 -5.62 -11.32
CA LEU A 6 -4.89 -5.63 -11.48
C LEU A 6 -5.33 -6.40 -12.73
N TYR A 7 -4.45 -6.40 -13.75
CA TYR A 7 -4.67 -7.04 -15.04
C TYR A 7 -3.38 -7.74 -15.49
N SER A 8 -3.50 -8.75 -16.35
CA SER A 8 -2.33 -9.35 -16.99
C SER A 8 -1.80 -8.42 -18.07
N PHE A 9 -0.48 -8.30 -18.16
CA PHE A 9 0.21 -7.49 -19.15
C PHE A 9 1.26 -8.33 -19.86
N ARG A 10 1.26 -8.26 -21.19
CA ARG A 10 2.24 -8.94 -22.04
C ARG A 10 3.11 -7.86 -22.67
N ALA A 11 4.40 -7.90 -22.36
CA ALA A 11 5.40 -7.01 -22.92
C ALA A 11 5.38 -7.11 -24.45
N THR A 12 5.29 -5.95 -25.09
CA THR A 12 5.43 -5.71 -26.51
C THR A 12 6.81 -5.17 -26.87
N GLU A 13 7.46 -4.46 -25.93
CA GLU A 13 8.81 -3.94 -26.07
C GLU A 13 9.81 -4.71 -25.19
N CYS A 14 11.10 -4.59 -25.50
CA CYS A 14 12.16 -5.39 -24.84
C CYS A 14 12.52 -4.92 -23.42
N ASP A 15 12.17 -3.69 -23.09
CA ASP A 15 12.38 -3.03 -21.80
C ASP A 15 11.12 -3.10 -20.91
N GLU A 16 10.02 -3.65 -21.40
CA GLU A 16 8.78 -3.89 -20.66
C GLU A 16 8.81 -5.21 -19.87
N LEU A 17 8.12 -5.24 -18.73
CA LEU A 17 8.02 -6.41 -17.87
C LEU A 17 6.64 -7.07 -18.02
N SER A 18 6.61 -8.33 -18.44
CA SER A 18 5.36 -9.13 -18.49
C SER A 18 4.96 -9.65 -17.11
N PHE A 19 3.67 -9.64 -16.81
CA PHE A 19 3.11 -10.13 -15.54
C PHE A 19 1.65 -10.59 -15.71
N GLN A 20 1.16 -11.41 -14.79
CA GLN A 20 -0.23 -11.87 -14.73
C GLN A 20 -1.03 -11.11 -13.66
N LYS A 21 -2.35 -11.02 -13.84
CA LYS A 21 -3.25 -10.51 -12.79
C LYS A 21 -3.00 -11.26 -11.48
N GLY A 22 -2.82 -10.49 -10.40
CA GLY A 22 -2.52 -11.01 -9.06
C GLY A 22 -1.02 -11.12 -8.74
N ASP A 23 -0.12 -10.93 -9.72
CA ASP A 23 1.31 -10.89 -9.44
C ASP A 23 1.66 -9.70 -8.52
N ILE A 24 2.63 -9.92 -7.63
CA ILE A 24 3.19 -8.87 -6.77
C ILE A 24 4.51 -8.40 -7.35
N LEU A 25 4.50 -7.19 -7.89
CA LEU A 25 5.66 -6.56 -8.51
C LEU A 25 6.38 -5.65 -7.52
N LYS A 26 7.72 -5.69 -7.54
CA LYS A 26 8.55 -4.76 -6.77
C LYS A 26 8.82 -3.51 -7.61
N VAL A 27 8.04 -2.46 -7.39
CA VAL A 27 8.24 -1.15 -8.01
C VAL A 27 9.50 -0.50 -7.45
N THR A 28 10.46 -0.23 -8.34
CA THR A 28 11.78 0.35 -8.02
C THR A 28 11.92 1.81 -8.40
N ASN A 29 11.17 2.29 -9.40
CA ASN A 29 11.16 3.71 -9.79
C ASN A 29 9.76 4.16 -10.21
N MET A 30 9.33 5.32 -9.69
CA MET A 30 8.02 5.92 -9.95
C MET A 30 8.07 7.30 -10.62
N ASP A 31 9.27 7.88 -10.75
CA ASP A 31 9.46 9.29 -11.07
C ASP A 31 9.89 9.54 -12.52
N ASP A 32 10.29 8.49 -13.24
CA ASP A 32 10.86 8.62 -14.59
C ASP A 32 9.82 8.99 -15.66
N ASP A 33 8.58 8.52 -15.54
CA ASP A 33 7.56 8.67 -16.57
C ASP A 33 6.15 8.82 -15.95
N PRO A 34 5.25 9.64 -16.52
CA PRO A 34 3.89 9.86 -16.00
C PRO A 34 2.96 8.64 -16.13
N ASN A 35 3.22 7.71 -17.05
CA ASN A 35 2.37 6.58 -17.40
C ASN A 35 2.97 5.20 -17.08
N TRP A 36 4.28 5.14 -16.85
CA TRP A 36 5.02 3.91 -16.57
C TRP A 36 5.73 3.92 -15.22
N TYR A 37 5.85 2.75 -14.60
CA TYR A 37 6.74 2.51 -13.47
C TYR A 37 7.83 1.52 -13.87
N THR A 38 9.00 1.63 -13.24
CA THR A 38 9.98 0.54 -13.31
C THR A 38 9.69 -0.44 -12.19
N ALA A 39 9.52 -1.71 -12.52
CA ALA A 39 9.29 -2.77 -11.56
C ALA A 39 10.18 -3.99 -11.82
N GLU A 40 10.28 -4.84 -10.81
CA GLU A 40 11.01 -6.10 -10.85
C GLU A 40 10.07 -7.25 -10.46
N LEU A 41 10.10 -8.33 -11.24
CA LEU A 41 9.35 -9.56 -11.00
C LEU A 41 10.24 -10.76 -11.37
N PHE A 42 10.41 -11.71 -10.44
CA PHE A 42 11.29 -12.89 -10.60
C PHE A 42 12.72 -12.55 -11.07
N GLY A 43 13.31 -11.46 -10.54
CA GLY A 43 14.65 -10.99 -10.91
C GLY A 43 14.75 -10.32 -12.28
N ARG A 44 13.64 -10.20 -13.02
CA ARG A 44 13.58 -9.45 -14.27
C ARG A 44 13.03 -8.06 -14.00
N ARG A 45 13.73 -7.04 -14.49
CA ARG A 45 13.33 -5.63 -14.34
C ARG A 45 12.86 -5.09 -15.67
N GLY A 46 11.81 -4.26 -15.64
CA GLY A 46 11.30 -3.57 -16.82
C GLY A 46 10.17 -2.61 -16.50
N TYR A 47 9.66 -1.96 -17.52
CA TYR A 47 8.56 -1.01 -17.44
C TYR A 47 7.22 -1.72 -17.30
N VAL A 48 6.37 -1.20 -16.42
CA VAL A 48 5.01 -1.67 -16.19
C VAL A 48 4.02 -0.51 -16.25
N PRO A 49 2.85 -0.66 -16.89
CA PRO A 49 1.88 0.44 -16.99
C PRO A 49 1.27 0.76 -15.63
N LYS A 50 1.24 2.04 -15.25
CA LYS A 50 0.71 2.47 -13.93
C LYS A 50 -0.75 2.09 -13.72
N ASN A 51 -1.56 2.06 -14.78
CA ASN A 51 -2.98 1.70 -14.73
C ASN A 51 -3.23 0.18 -14.68
N TYR A 52 -2.18 -0.64 -14.83
CA TYR A 52 -2.29 -2.11 -14.76
C TYR A 52 -1.93 -2.66 -13.38
N ILE A 53 -1.36 -1.82 -12.52
CA ILE A 53 -0.89 -2.21 -11.21
C ILE A 53 -1.49 -1.29 -10.14
N ASN A 54 -1.91 -1.87 -9.03
CA ASN A 54 -2.27 -1.16 -7.84
C ASN A 54 -1.04 -1.11 -6.95
N VAL A 55 -0.28 -0.02 -7.05
CA VAL A 55 0.72 0.30 -6.02
C VAL A 55 -0.08 0.62 -4.77
N ARG A 56 -0.33 -0.40 -3.95
CA ARG A 56 -1.01 -0.17 -2.67
C ARG A 56 -0.03 0.64 -1.84
N PRO A 57 -0.30 1.94 -1.58
CA PRO A 57 0.49 2.65 -0.61
C PRO A 57 0.16 1.98 0.71
N HIS A 58 1.07 1.16 1.20
CA HIS A 58 0.91 0.65 2.54
C HIS A 58 0.90 1.84 3.47
N THR A 59 -0.15 1.93 4.28
CA THR A 59 -0.40 3.07 5.17
C THR A 59 0.74 3.26 6.17
N TRP A 60 1.48 2.18 6.43
CA TRP A 60 2.70 2.17 7.21
C TRP A 60 3.92 2.74 6.45
N PHE A 61 4.01 2.68 5.12
CA PHE A 61 5.13 3.26 4.38
C PHE A 61 4.89 4.74 4.09
N VAL A 62 5.56 5.61 4.85
CA VAL A 62 5.37 7.06 4.83
C VAL A 62 6.45 7.81 4.05
N GLY A 63 7.45 7.11 3.51
CA GLY A 63 8.55 7.70 2.74
C GLY A 63 9.50 8.56 3.58
N GLY A 64 10.01 9.64 2.98
CA GLY A 64 10.98 10.56 3.58
C GLY A 64 10.37 11.49 4.64
N ILE A 65 10.02 10.95 5.81
CA ILE A 65 9.67 11.77 6.99
C ILE A 65 10.77 11.73 8.04
N SER A 66 10.86 12.81 8.82
CA SER A 66 11.86 12.88 9.88
C SER A 66 11.58 11.93 11.03
N ARG A 67 12.63 11.59 11.77
CA ARG A 67 12.49 10.82 13.02
C ARG A 67 11.49 11.50 13.96
N GLN A 68 11.60 12.82 14.13
CA GLN A 68 10.68 13.58 14.98
C GLN A 68 9.24 13.58 14.45
N ALA A 69 9.05 13.69 13.14
CA ALA A 69 7.71 13.61 12.54
C ALA A 69 7.08 12.23 12.75
N ALA A 70 7.88 11.16 12.67
CA ALA A 70 7.42 9.80 12.97
C ALA A 70 7.00 9.67 14.44
N GLU A 71 7.79 10.20 15.37
CA GLU A 71 7.43 10.20 16.79
C GLU A 71 6.10 10.92 17.05
N ASN A 72 5.93 12.11 16.48
CA ASN A 72 4.70 12.90 16.66
C ASN A 72 3.45 12.17 16.14
N ARG A 73 3.58 11.38 15.07
CA ARG A 73 2.47 10.57 14.52
C ARG A 73 2.17 9.33 15.36
N LEU A 74 3.17 8.71 15.97
CA LEU A 74 3.03 7.43 16.67
C LEU A 74 2.74 7.56 18.16
N ARG A 75 3.23 8.62 18.83
CA ARG A 75 2.98 8.87 20.26
C ARG A 75 1.51 8.82 20.69
N PRO A 76 0.52 9.36 19.93
CA PRO A 76 -0.88 9.30 20.36
C PRO A 76 -1.54 7.93 20.10
N LEU A 77 -0.84 6.99 19.46
CA LEU A 77 -1.38 5.71 19.02
C LEU A 77 -1.05 4.58 20.01
N GLU A 78 -1.84 3.51 19.93
CA GLU A 78 -1.68 2.34 20.78
C GLU A 78 -0.32 1.64 20.61
N CYS A 79 0.07 0.87 21.63
CA CYS A 79 1.26 0.03 21.57
C CYS A 79 1.17 -0.97 20.39
N GLY A 80 2.22 -0.96 19.57
CA GLY A 80 2.32 -1.74 18.33
C GLY A 80 2.06 -0.93 17.06
N ALA A 81 1.44 0.25 17.14
CA ALA A 81 1.25 1.11 15.98
C ALA A 81 2.61 1.46 15.34
N PHE A 82 2.73 1.30 14.02
CA PHE A 82 4.02 1.48 13.35
C PHE A 82 3.95 2.23 12.02
N LEU A 83 5.12 2.69 11.57
CA LEU A 83 5.37 3.16 10.23
C LEU A 83 6.80 2.83 9.79
N ILE A 84 7.05 2.75 8.49
CA ILE A 84 8.35 2.63 7.86
C ILE A 84 8.65 3.93 7.13
N ARG A 85 9.81 4.51 7.44
CA ARG A 85 10.31 5.74 6.84
C ARG A 85 11.68 5.51 6.21
N GLU A 86 12.03 6.37 5.26
CA GLU A 86 13.41 6.47 4.78
C GLU A 86 14.29 7.11 5.87
N SER A 87 15.54 6.67 5.92
CA SER A 87 16.51 7.19 6.87
C SER A 87 17.02 8.56 6.42
N GLU A 88 16.88 9.58 7.28
CA GLU A 88 17.42 10.93 7.03
C GLU A 88 18.94 10.97 6.98
N SER A 89 19.60 10.07 7.72
CA SER A 89 21.05 10.04 7.87
C SER A 89 21.76 9.20 6.82
N THR A 90 21.05 8.27 6.19
CA THR A 90 21.64 7.25 5.30
C THR A 90 20.74 7.02 4.09
N LEU A 91 21.19 7.51 2.94
CA LEU A 91 20.47 7.41 1.69
C LEU A 91 20.24 5.92 1.33
N GLY A 92 19.00 5.53 1.05
CA GLY A 92 18.64 4.17 0.64
C GLY A 92 18.43 3.15 1.77
N GLU A 93 18.49 3.59 3.03
CA GLU A 93 18.13 2.79 4.20
C GLU A 93 16.75 3.13 4.74
N PHE A 94 16.12 2.16 5.41
CA PHE A 94 14.80 2.32 6.01
C PHE A 94 14.87 2.18 7.52
N SER A 95 13.88 2.75 8.20
CA SER A 95 13.68 2.59 9.64
C SER A 95 12.22 2.30 9.94
N VAL A 96 11.97 1.24 10.73
CA VAL A 96 10.65 0.95 11.29
C VAL A 96 10.52 1.69 12.61
N SER A 97 9.56 2.60 12.70
CA SER A 97 9.24 3.31 13.94
C SER A 97 7.99 2.68 14.54
N VAL A 98 8.02 2.34 15.83
CA VAL A 98 6.95 1.59 16.52
C VAL A 98 6.59 2.31 17.82
N SER A 99 5.29 2.55 18.04
CA SER A 99 4.77 3.06 19.31
C SER A 99 4.88 1.98 20.37
N TYR A 100 5.54 2.33 21.48
CA TYR A 100 5.64 1.50 22.67
C TYR A 100 4.60 1.87 23.73
N GLY A 101 3.74 2.86 23.44
CA GLY A 101 2.70 3.42 24.31
C GLY A 101 3.17 4.66 25.07
N ASP A 102 4.39 4.65 25.60
CA ASP A 102 5.01 5.74 26.36
C ASP A 102 6.08 6.49 25.54
N HIS A 103 6.79 5.77 24.67
CA HIS A 103 7.78 6.30 23.74
C HIS A 103 7.64 5.64 22.36
N VAL A 104 8.46 6.09 21.42
CA VAL A 104 8.54 5.50 20.08
C VAL A 104 9.93 4.92 19.90
N GLN A 105 9.98 3.63 19.55
CA GLN A 105 11.22 2.91 19.29
C GLN A 105 11.49 2.87 17.79
N HIS A 106 12.76 3.00 17.39
CA HIS A 106 13.15 2.96 15.97
C HIS A 106 14.10 1.80 15.72
N PHE A 107 13.74 0.94 14.76
CA PHE A 107 14.52 -0.19 14.30
C PHE A 107 15.10 0.13 12.93
N ARG A 108 16.41 -0.03 12.78
CA ARG A 108 17.06 0.12 11.49
C ARG A 108 16.79 -1.13 10.66
N VAL A 109 16.30 -0.94 9.44
CA VAL A 109 16.19 -2.02 8.46
C VAL A 109 17.49 -2.06 7.67
N LEU A 110 18.21 -3.15 7.79
CA LEU A 110 19.46 -3.40 7.10
C LEU A 110 19.20 -4.20 5.82
N LYS A 111 20.18 -4.15 4.92
CA LYS A 111 20.21 -4.96 3.71
C LYS A 111 21.46 -5.84 3.72
N ASP A 112 21.32 -7.08 3.29
CA ASP A 112 22.47 -7.97 3.09
C ASP A 112 23.15 -7.71 1.73
N GLY A 113 24.17 -8.51 1.41
CA GLY A 113 24.89 -8.40 0.13
C GLY A 113 24.03 -8.74 -1.11
N LEU A 114 22.88 -9.39 -0.92
CA LEU A 114 21.92 -9.73 -1.97
C LEU A 114 20.76 -8.72 -2.04
N GLY A 115 20.75 -7.70 -1.18
CA GLY A 115 19.70 -6.68 -1.12
C GLY A 115 18.44 -7.11 -0.37
N GLN A 116 18.48 -8.20 0.40
CA GLN A 116 17.41 -8.69 1.26
C GLN A 116 17.39 -7.92 2.59
N PHE A 117 16.20 -7.71 3.15
CA PHE A 117 15.95 -6.85 4.30
C PHE A 117 15.95 -7.63 5.62
N PHE A 118 16.51 -7.06 6.68
CA PHE A 118 16.42 -7.63 8.04
C PHE A 118 16.52 -6.55 9.12
N ILE A 119 15.98 -6.84 10.31
CA ILE A 119 16.17 -6.04 11.53
C ILE A 119 17.02 -6.82 12.54
N TRP A 120 16.73 -8.11 12.69
CA TRP A 120 17.41 -9.04 13.57
C TRP A 120 18.02 -10.17 12.74
N ASP A 121 17.79 -11.43 13.12
CA ASP A 121 18.38 -12.61 12.48
C ASP A 121 17.61 -13.08 11.24
N GLU A 122 16.32 -12.72 11.13
CA GLU A 122 15.43 -13.13 10.03
C GLU A 122 15.59 -12.22 8.81
N VAL A 123 15.72 -12.84 7.63
CA VAL A 123 15.98 -12.17 6.34
C VAL A 123 14.77 -12.27 5.42
N PHE A 124 14.40 -11.14 4.80
CA PHE A 124 13.18 -10.98 4.01
C PHE A 124 13.48 -10.44 2.62
N SER A 125 12.75 -10.92 1.60
CA SER A 125 12.95 -10.42 0.23
C SER A 125 12.33 -9.05 -0.02
N SER A 126 11.45 -8.60 0.88
CA SER A 126 10.81 -7.29 0.82
C SER A 126 10.44 -6.74 2.20
N LEU A 127 10.20 -5.42 2.27
CA LEU A 127 9.67 -4.76 3.48
C LEU A 127 8.30 -5.30 3.88
N ASN A 128 7.49 -5.73 2.92
CA ASN A 128 6.18 -6.32 3.17
C ASN A 128 6.28 -7.64 3.94
N GLN A 129 7.14 -8.55 3.47
CA GLN A 129 7.40 -9.81 4.18
C GLN A 129 7.93 -9.57 5.60
N LEU A 130 8.81 -8.59 5.75
CA LEU A 130 9.31 -8.16 7.06
C LEU A 130 8.18 -7.68 7.97
N VAL A 131 7.29 -6.83 7.46
CA VAL A 131 6.14 -6.31 8.21
C VAL A 131 5.19 -7.44 8.60
N ASP A 132 4.82 -8.29 7.65
CA ASP A 132 3.88 -9.39 7.89
C ASP A 132 4.43 -10.41 8.89
N PHE A 133 5.75 -10.65 8.87
CA PHE A 133 6.41 -11.45 9.89
C PHE A 133 6.26 -10.83 11.29
N TYR A 134 6.53 -9.53 11.45
CA TYR A 134 6.44 -8.87 12.76
C TYR A 134 5.01 -8.48 13.18
N LYS A 135 4.00 -8.69 12.32
CA LYS A 135 2.59 -8.66 12.74
C LYS A 135 2.22 -9.85 13.64
N ILE A 136 2.91 -10.98 13.46
CA ILE A 136 2.66 -12.22 14.21
C ILE A 136 3.83 -12.62 15.12
N ASN A 137 5.01 -12.05 14.92
CA ASN A 137 6.21 -12.25 15.75
C ASN A 137 6.61 -10.95 16.44
N SER A 138 7.14 -11.04 17.66
CA SER A 138 7.56 -9.84 18.39
C SER A 138 8.75 -9.17 17.69
N ILE A 139 8.67 -7.85 17.48
CA ILE A 139 9.82 -7.05 17.00
C ILE A 139 10.79 -6.71 18.13
N ALA A 140 10.35 -6.75 19.39
CA ALA A 140 11.18 -6.42 20.55
C ALA A 140 11.70 -7.70 21.24
N LYS A 141 12.91 -7.61 21.82
CA LYS A 141 13.55 -8.72 22.53
C LYS A 141 13.13 -8.81 24.00
N GLU A 142 12.89 -7.66 24.63
CA GLU A 142 12.66 -7.56 26.08
C GLU A 142 11.19 -7.73 26.47
N ARG A 143 10.26 -7.51 25.53
CA ARG A 143 8.82 -7.60 25.74
C ARG A 143 8.10 -7.98 24.45
N THR A 144 6.86 -8.45 24.53
CA THR A 144 6.08 -8.80 23.34
C THR A 144 5.47 -7.54 22.71
N VAL A 145 5.92 -7.17 21.50
CA VAL A 145 5.34 -6.09 20.69
C VAL A 145 5.18 -6.58 19.27
N PHE A 146 3.93 -6.63 18.80
CA PHE A 146 3.60 -6.92 17.42
C PHE A 146 3.36 -5.64 16.64
N LEU A 147 3.71 -5.63 15.37
CA LEU A 147 3.35 -4.54 14.47
C LEU A 147 1.85 -4.56 14.25
N LYS A 148 1.20 -3.45 14.60
CA LYS A 148 -0.21 -3.20 14.35
C LYS A 148 -0.33 -2.06 13.37
N GLU A 149 -1.06 -2.28 12.29
CA GLU A 149 -1.46 -1.16 11.45
C GLU A 149 -2.26 -0.19 12.34
N PRO A 150 -1.95 1.11 12.37
CA PRO A 150 -2.70 2.02 13.20
C PRO A 150 -4.18 1.92 12.86
N GLU A 151 -5.01 1.55 13.83
CA GLU A 151 -6.47 1.61 13.73
C GLU A 151 -6.83 3.09 13.47
N GLY A 152 -7.17 3.39 12.21
CA GLY A 152 -7.34 4.76 11.69
C GLY A 152 -6.45 5.12 10.49
N SER A 153 -5.47 4.28 10.12
CA SER A 153 -4.56 4.52 8.98
C SER A 153 -5.01 3.91 7.66
N LEU A 154 -6.02 3.03 7.63
CA LEU A 154 -6.82 2.92 6.42
C LEU A 154 -7.46 4.30 6.26
N THR A 155 -6.87 5.19 5.47
CA THR A 155 -7.69 6.06 4.65
C THR A 155 -8.47 5.12 3.75
N ARG A 156 -9.48 4.44 4.31
CA ARG A 156 -10.53 3.84 3.51
C ARG A 156 -10.96 5.02 2.64
N PRO A 157 -10.79 4.91 1.32
CA PRO A 157 -11.05 6.02 0.44
C PRO A 157 -12.47 6.44 0.79
N ARG A 158 -12.64 7.70 1.21
CA ARG A 158 -13.97 8.20 1.61
C ARG A 158 -14.77 8.56 0.37
N HIS A 159 -14.07 8.76 -0.74
CA HIS A 159 -14.64 9.10 -2.02
C HIS A 159 -14.00 8.26 -3.12
N ALA A 160 -14.72 8.10 -4.22
CA ALA A 160 -14.24 7.49 -5.46
C ALA A 160 -14.72 8.31 -6.64
N HIS A 161 -13.93 8.34 -7.73
CA HIS A 161 -14.35 8.90 -9.00
C HIS A 161 -14.82 7.78 -9.92
N ALA A 162 -16.02 7.89 -10.48
CA ALA A 162 -16.54 6.93 -11.45
C ALA A 162 -15.74 7.00 -12.75
N LEU A 163 -15.10 5.89 -13.13
CA LEU A 163 -14.35 5.77 -14.39
C LEU A 163 -15.28 5.39 -15.55
N PHE A 164 -16.37 4.70 -15.25
CA PHE A 164 -17.35 4.22 -16.22
C PHE A 164 -18.78 4.44 -15.72
N ASP A 165 -19.73 4.43 -16.64
CA ASP A 165 -21.15 4.44 -16.31
C ASP A 165 -21.55 3.09 -15.70
N PHE A 166 -22.34 3.12 -14.63
CA PHE A 166 -22.90 1.93 -14.01
C PHE A 166 -24.43 2.09 -13.87
N THR A 167 -25.16 1.51 -14.82
CA THR A 167 -26.62 1.64 -14.93
C THR A 167 -27.31 0.29 -14.78
N SER A 168 -27.10 -0.36 -13.63
CA SER A 168 -27.76 -1.65 -13.34
C SER A 168 -29.25 -1.50 -13.05
N ASN A 169 -30.04 -2.47 -13.51
CA ASN A 169 -31.49 -2.55 -13.26
C ASN A 169 -31.83 -3.14 -11.89
N HIS A 170 -30.85 -3.69 -11.16
CA HIS A 170 -31.06 -4.26 -9.84
C HIS A 170 -31.27 -3.19 -8.76
N ALA A 171 -32.26 -3.39 -7.90
CA ALA A 171 -32.64 -2.42 -6.87
C ALA A 171 -31.55 -2.16 -5.80
N THR A 172 -30.64 -3.12 -5.61
CA THR A 172 -29.53 -3.02 -4.65
C THR A 172 -28.31 -2.30 -5.23
N HIS A 173 -28.21 -2.19 -6.55
CA HIS A 173 -27.03 -1.61 -7.20
C HIS A 173 -27.10 -0.08 -7.17
N LEU A 174 -25.97 0.54 -6.85
CA LEU A 174 -25.82 1.99 -6.98
C LEU A 174 -25.83 2.34 -8.47
N ARG A 175 -26.40 3.48 -8.86
CA ARG A 175 -26.32 3.98 -10.23
C ARG A 175 -25.51 5.27 -10.25
N PHE A 176 -24.55 5.35 -11.15
CA PHE A 176 -23.69 6.53 -11.34
C PHE A 176 -23.21 6.61 -12.78
N LEU A 177 -22.83 7.81 -13.19
CA LEU A 177 -22.20 8.07 -14.50
C LEU A 177 -20.71 8.32 -14.33
N ARG A 178 -19.94 8.07 -15.37
CA ARG A 178 -18.53 8.45 -15.46
C ARG A 178 -18.38 9.93 -15.10
N GLY A 179 -17.44 10.21 -14.22
CA GLY A 179 -17.21 11.56 -13.70
C GLY A 179 -17.87 11.83 -12.34
N ASP A 180 -18.83 11.01 -11.91
CA ASP A 180 -19.47 11.18 -10.60
C ASP A 180 -18.47 10.92 -9.47
N VAL A 181 -18.62 11.69 -8.40
CA VAL A 181 -17.96 11.42 -7.12
C VAL A 181 -18.91 10.61 -6.25
N ILE A 182 -18.42 9.47 -5.76
CA ILE A 182 -19.17 8.52 -4.96
C ILE A 182 -18.62 8.55 -3.54
N ASP A 183 -19.48 8.79 -2.55
CA ASP A 183 -19.11 8.59 -1.14
C ASP A 183 -19.00 7.09 -0.88
N LEU A 184 -17.85 6.64 -0.39
CA LEU A 184 -17.61 5.24 -0.08
C LEU A 184 -18.01 4.95 1.36
N LEU A 185 -18.94 4.01 1.53
CA LEU A 185 -19.50 3.62 2.83
C LEU A 185 -18.89 2.32 3.35
N ASP A 186 -18.62 1.36 2.46
CA ASP A 186 -17.92 0.13 2.79
C ASP A 186 -17.10 -0.35 1.58
N CYS A 187 -15.82 -0.63 1.83
CA CYS A 187 -14.83 -1.08 0.84
C CYS A 187 -14.09 -2.34 1.33
N SER A 188 -14.65 -3.04 2.32
CA SER A 188 -14.01 -4.21 2.93
C SER A 188 -14.01 -5.45 2.02
N ASP A 189 -14.97 -5.54 1.10
CA ASP A 189 -15.10 -6.65 0.14
C ASP A 189 -14.38 -6.31 -1.17
N ALA A 190 -13.58 -7.24 -1.69
CA ALA A 190 -12.78 -7.06 -2.91
C ALA A 190 -13.61 -7.07 -4.20
N GLN A 191 -14.85 -7.58 -4.17
CA GLN A 191 -15.73 -7.76 -5.32
C GLN A 191 -16.92 -6.80 -5.31
N CYS A 192 -17.28 -6.23 -4.16
CA CYS A 192 -18.51 -5.49 -4.01
C CYS A 192 -18.38 -4.34 -2.99
N TRP A 193 -18.33 -3.10 -3.48
CA TRP A 193 -18.26 -1.92 -2.62
C TRP A 193 -19.64 -1.31 -2.44
N ARG A 194 -19.86 -0.69 -1.28
CA ARG A 194 -21.07 0.06 -0.97
C ARG A 194 -20.76 1.54 -0.93
N GLY A 195 -21.56 2.33 -1.63
CA GLY A 195 -21.39 3.78 -1.65
C GLY A 195 -22.69 4.53 -1.85
N ARG A 196 -22.56 5.85 -1.93
CA ARG A 196 -23.64 6.79 -2.14
C ARG A 196 -23.30 7.76 -3.27
N CYS A 197 -24.23 7.91 -4.19
CA CYS A 197 -24.13 8.86 -5.30
C CYS A 197 -25.50 9.51 -5.51
N ARG A 198 -25.53 10.85 -5.65
CA ARG A 198 -26.76 11.63 -5.90
C ARG A 198 -27.92 11.28 -4.96
N GLY A 199 -27.62 11.08 -3.67
CA GLY A 199 -28.60 10.75 -2.62
C GLY A 199 -29.09 9.30 -2.59
N ARG A 200 -28.64 8.43 -3.51
CA ARG A 200 -28.96 6.99 -3.49
C ARG A 200 -27.79 6.20 -2.93
N VAL A 201 -28.10 5.14 -2.19
CA VAL A 201 -27.13 4.20 -1.63
C VAL A 201 -27.30 2.86 -2.33
N GLY A 202 -26.18 2.21 -2.65
CA GLY A 202 -26.21 0.88 -3.25
C GLY A 202 -24.83 0.27 -3.35
N ILE A 203 -24.78 -0.92 -3.93
CA ILE A 203 -23.54 -1.66 -4.17
C ILE A 203 -23.06 -1.53 -5.61
N PHE A 204 -21.76 -1.64 -5.84
CA PHE A 204 -21.17 -1.62 -7.17
C PHE A 204 -19.79 -2.31 -7.16
N PRO A 205 -19.30 -2.78 -8.31
CA PRO A 205 -17.97 -3.38 -8.40
C PRO A 205 -16.88 -2.29 -8.28
N PRO A 206 -15.83 -2.49 -7.46
CA PRO A 206 -14.76 -1.51 -7.28
C PRO A 206 -14.03 -1.15 -8.58
N GLU A 207 -14.03 -2.04 -9.57
CA GLU A 207 -13.39 -1.85 -10.88
C GLU A 207 -13.95 -0.66 -11.67
N TYR A 208 -15.15 -0.18 -11.31
CA TYR A 208 -15.81 0.94 -11.98
C TYR A 208 -15.36 2.30 -11.48
N VAL A 209 -14.55 2.34 -10.42
CA VAL A 209 -14.19 3.58 -9.73
C VAL A 209 -12.69 3.66 -9.45
N LYS A 210 -12.17 4.89 -9.40
CA LYS A 210 -10.84 5.18 -8.88
C LYS A 210 -11.00 5.76 -7.47
N PRO A 211 -10.54 5.07 -6.42
CA PRO A 211 -10.65 5.59 -5.07
C PRO A 211 -9.78 6.84 -4.88
N ILE A 212 -10.27 7.78 -4.08
CA ILE A 212 -9.59 9.03 -3.74
C ILE A 212 -9.10 8.92 -2.30
N TYR A 213 -7.78 8.94 -2.14
CA TYR A 213 -7.10 8.94 -0.85
C TYR A 213 -6.69 10.40 -0.56
N HIS A 214 -7.11 10.92 0.59
CA HIS A 214 -6.72 12.23 1.10
C HIS A 214 -5.62 12.10 2.15
#